data_AF-A0A914C1A3-F1
#
_entry.id   AF-A0A914C1A3-F1
#
_cell.length_a   1.000
_cell.length_b   1.000
_cell.length_c   1.000
_cell.angle_alpha   90.00
_cell.angle_beta   90.00
_cell.angle_gamma   90.00
#
_symmetry.space_group_name_H-M   'P 1'
#
loop_
_entity.id
_entity.type
_entity.pdbx_description
1 polymer ?
#
loop_
_entity_poly.entity_id
_entity_poly.type
_entity_poly.pdbx_seq_one_letter_code
_entity_poly.pdbx_strand_id
1 'polypeptide(L)'
;MEYGEDLIMTVWTHLNNNKQIEDDKFKDRIKEITKLYQLICRLKRSKNPKIVLDEDGCSDKDKNLLLSLIEGKPSLEQTNPEWKINVIVSSDCIYKSLHPKIQLKINNNLVEMDSERLSELRYDVAKILHRMQHYM
;
A
#
# COMPACT_ATOMS: atom_id res chain seq x y z
N MET A 1 4.55 -8.11 -25.26
CA MET A 1 3.14 -7.89 -24.85
C MET A 1 3.10 -6.68 -23.93
N GLU A 2 2.14 -5.78 -24.08
CA GLU A 2 2.01 -4.57 -23.23
C GLU A 2 0.69 -4.67 -22.46
N TYR A 3 0.78 -4.77 -21.13
CA TYR A 3 -0.40 -4.92 -20.26
C TYR A 3 -0.95 -3.55 -19.85
N GLY A 4 -0.08 -2.56 -19.66
CA GLY A 4 -0.44 -1.22 -19.21
C GLY A 4 -0.56 -1.13 -17.69
N GLU A 5 -0.16 0.02 -17.15
CA GLU A 5 -0.05 0.29 -15.71
C GLU A 5 -1.38 0.08 -14.96
N ASP A 6 -2.49 0.60 -15.50
CA ASP A 6 -3.83 0.45 -14.95
C ASP A 6 -4.19 -1.02 -14.67
N LEU A 7 -3.90 -1.91 -15.64
CA LEU A 7 -4.24 -3.32 -15.53
C LEU A 7 -3.36 -4.03 -14.50
N ILE A 8 -2.06 -3.72 -14.50
CA ILE A 8 -1.09 -4.28 -13.55
C ILE A 8 -1.45 -3.91 -12.12
N MET A 9 -1.75 -2.63 -11.87
CA MET A 9 -2.11 -2.14 -10.54
C MET A 9 -3.44 -2.71 -10.07
N THR A 10 -4.44 -2.81 -10.94
CA THR A 10 -5.70 -3.47 -10.61
C THR A 10 -5.47 -4.94 -10.24
N VAL A 11 -4.81 -5.75 -11.07
CA VAL A 11 -4.60 -7.17 -10.76
C VAL A 11 -3.74 -7.36 -9.51
N TRP A 12 -2.71 -6.54 -9.30
CA TRP A 12 -1.84 -6.58 -8.11
C TRP A 12 -2.59 -6.25 -6.81
N THR A 13 -3.37 -5.17 -6.80
CA THR A 13 -4.18 -4.77 -5.63
C THR A 13 -5.23 -5.81 -5.28
N HIS A 14 -5.87 -6.42 -6.29
CA HIS A 14 -6.84 -7.50 -6.08
C HIS A 14 -6.20 -8.75 -5.48
N LEU A 15 -5.03 -9.14 -5.99
CA LEU A 15 -4.25 -10.27 -5.47
C LEU A 15 -3.75 -10.08 -4.04
N ASN A 16 -3.50 -8.84 -3.61
CA ASN A 16 -3.03 -8.56 -2.25
C ASN A 16 -4.18 -8.32 -1.26
N ASN A 17 -5.32 -7.81 -1.72
CA ASN A 17 -6.46 -7.45 -0.88
C ASN A 17 -7.60 -8.49 -0.88
N ASN A 18 -7.48 -9.59 -1.63
CA ASN A 18 -8.53 -10.62 -1.79
C ASN A 18 -9.91 -10.05 -2.19
N LYS A 19 -9.93 -9.02 -3.04
CA LYS A 19 -11.16 -8.42 -3.57
C LYS A 19 -11.49 -8.95 -4.97
N GLN A 20 -12.77 -8.96 -5.34
CA GLN A 20 -13.22 -9.31 -6.70
C GLN A 20 -12.98 -8.14 -7.66
N ILE A 21 -12.57 -8.45 -8.90
CA ILE A 21 -12.43 -7.45 -9.97
C ILE A 21 -13.83 -7.10 -10.45
N GLU A 22 -14.38 -6.01 -9.94
CA GLU A 22 -15.71 -5.48 -10.31
C GLU A 22 -15.64 -4.46 -11.46
N ASP A 23 -14.44 -4.16 -11.97
CA ASP A 23 -14.25 -3.12 -12.96
C ASP A 23 -14.62 -3.62 -14.37
N ASP A 24 -15.79 -3.19 -14.84
CA ASP A 24 -16.35 -3.48 -16.17
C ASP A 24 -15.42 -3.06 -17.32
N LYS A 25 -14.46 -2.16 -17.04
CA LYS A 25 -13.45 -1.67 -18.00
C LYS A 25 -12.56 -2.76 -18.59
N PHE A 26 -12.45 -3.93 -17.95
CA PHE A 26 -11.54 -5.00 -18.37
C PHE A 26 -12.23 -6.29 -18.86
N LYS A 27 -13.57 -6.28 -19.02
CA LYS A 27 -14.34 -7.45 -19.48
C LYS A 27 -13.83 -8.05 -20.80
N ASP A 28 -13.35 -7.22 -21.72
CA ASP A 28 -12.83 -7.70 -23.01
C ASP A 28 -11.36 -8.19 -22.94
N ARG A 29 -10.68 -7.97 -21.80
CA ARG A 29 -9.25 -8.30 -21.59
C ARG A 29 -9.04 -9.47 -20.64
N ILE A 30 -10.06 -10.31 -20.41
CA ILE A 30 -10.00 -11.47 -19.48
C ILE A 30 -8.81 -12.40 -19.75
N LYS A 31 -8.45 -12.63 -21.02
CA LYS A 31 -7.28 -13.46 -21.37
C LYS A 31 -5.98 -12.87 -20.86
N GLU A 32 -5.82 -11.55 -20.93
CA GLU A 32 -4.64 -10.84 -20.46
C GLU A 32 -4.60 -10.79 -18.94
N ILE A 33 -5.75 -10.55 -18.29
CA ILE A 33 -5.90 -10.63 -16.83
C ILE A 33 -5.47 -12.00 -16.31
N THR A 34 -5.92 -13.08 -16.95
CA THR A 34 -5.62 -14.44 -16.53
C THR A 34 -4.12 -14.73 -16.65
N LYS A 35 -3.50 -14.32 -17.76
CA LYS A 35 -2.04 -14.45 -17.97
C LYS A 35 -1.25 -13.65 -16.94
N LEU A 36 -1.65 -12.40 -16.72
CA LEU A 36 -1.02 -11.50 -15.76
C LEU A 36 -1.16 -12.02 -14.32
N TYR A 37 -2.33 -12.56 -13.96
CA TYR A 37 -2.57 -13.20 -12.68
C TYR A 37 -1.63 -14.39 -12.47
N GLN A 38 -1.53 -15.29 -13.47
CA GLN A 38 -0.60 -16.42 -13.42
C GLN A 38 0.86 -15.98 -13.35
N LEU A 39 1.23 -14.93 -14.08
CA LEU A 39 2.56 -14.33 -14.04
C LEU A 39 2.87 -13.79 -12.63
N ILE A 40 1.98 -13.00 -12.03
CA ILE A 40 2.17 -12.45 -10.69
C ILE A 40 2.26 -13.59 -9.65
N CYS A 41 1.45 -14.65 -9.76
CA CYS A 41 1.55 -15.82 -8.90
C CYS A 41 2.90 -16.55 -9.05
N ARG A 42 3.42 -16.71 -10.28
CA ARG A 42 4.74 -17.30 -10.53
C ARG A 42 5.84 -16.42 -9.94
N LEU A 43 5.74 -15.11 -10.11
CA LEU A 43 6.70 -14.15 -9.61
C LEU A 43 6.78 -14.13 -8.08
N LYS A 44 5.63 -14.16 -7.38
CA LYS A 44 5.58 -14.27 -5.91
C LYS A 44 6.21 -15.55 -5.35
N ARG A 45 6.24 -16.63 -6.14
CA ARG A 45 6.80 -17.94 -5.74
C ARG A 45 8.26 -18.12 -6.17
N SER A 46 8.75 -17.31 -7.10
CA SER A 46 10.10 -17.43 -7.63
C SER A 46 11.11 -16.80 -6.70
N LYS A 47 12.28 -17.44 -6.56
CA LYS A 47 13.45 -16.84 -5.90
C LYS A 47 14.13 -15.78 -6.77
N ASN A 48 13.89 -15.80 -8.08
CA ASN A 48 14.47 -14.88 -9.07
C ASN A 48 13.37 -14.31 -9.98
N PRO A 49 12.74 -13.19 -9.63
CA PRO A 49 11.64 -12.59 -10.41
C PRO A 49 12.07 -12.11 -11.80
N LYS A 50 13.33 -11.71 -11.96
CA LYS A 50 13.88 -11.19 -13.23
C LYS A 50 13.85 -12.22 -14.37
N ILE A 51 14.26 -13.46 -14.07
CA ILE A 51 14.27 -14.56 -15.06
C ILE A 51 12.86 -14.86 -15.56
N VAL A 52 11.89 -14.90 -14.64
CA VAL A 52 10.47 -15.17 -14.96
C VAL A 52 9.88 -14.08 -15.87
N LEU A 53 10.30 -12.82 -15.70
CA LEU A 53 9.86 -11.71 -16.54
C LEU A 53 10.51 -11.73 -17.93
N ASP A 54 11.76 -12.19 -18.03
CA ASP A 54 12.46 -12.31 -19.32
C ASP A 54 11.87 -13.42 -20.20
N GLU A 55 11.34 -14.48 -19.59
CA GLU A 55 10.65 -15.58 -20.28
C GLU A 55 9.25 -15.22 -20.81
N ASP A 56 8.56 -14.25 -20.19
CA ASP A 56 7.15 -13.94 -20.51
C ASP A 56 6.98 -12.96 -21.69
N GLY A 57 8.07 -12.36 -22.19
CA GLY A 57 8.03 -11.44 -23.33
C GLY A 57 7.25 -10.13 -23.06
N CYS A 58 7.20 -9.70 -21.80
CA CYS A 58 6.62 -8.42 -21.38
C CYS A 58 7.42 -7.23 -21.92
N SER A 59 6.76 -6.08 -22.08
CA SER A 59 7.45 -4.81 -22.35
C SER A 59 8.38 -4.44 -21.20
N ASP A 60 9.50 -3.77 -21.48
CA ASP A 60 10.45 -3.35 -20.42
C ASP A 60 9.80 -2.44 -19.38
N LYS A 61 8.80 -1.65 -19.77
CA LYS A 61 8.00 -0.81 -18.86
C LYS A 61 7.21 -1.66 -17.87
N ASP A 62 6.47 -2.66 -18.37
CA ASP A 62 5.69 -3.57 -17.52
C ASP A 62 6.60 -4.43 -16.62
N LYS A 63 7.75 -4.87 -17.14
CA LYS A 63 8.76 -5.60 -16.35
C LYS A 63 9.25 -4.77 -15.17
N ASN A 64 9.61 -3.51 -15.41
CA ASN A 64 10.08 -2.61 -14.36
C ASN A 64 9.00 -2.34 -13.30
N LEU A 65 7.75 -2.16 -13.72
CA LEU A 65 6.61 -1.99 -12.82
C LEU A 65 6.34 -3.26 -11.99
N LEU A 66 6.34 -4.43 -12.60
CA LEU A 66 6.14 -5.69 -11.88
C LEU A 66 7.29 -5.95 -10.88
N LEU A 67 8.54 -5.68 -11.27
CA LEU A 67 9.70 -5.78 -10.37
C LEU A 67 9.57 -4.83 -9.18
N SER A 68 9.20 -3.58 -9.39
CA SER A 68 9.05 -2.63 -8.28
C SER A 68 7.98 -3.07 -7.28
N LEU A 69 6.85 -3.61 -7.79
CA LEU A 69 5.78 -4.15 -6.97
C LEU A 69 6.21 -5.38 -6.15
N ILE A 70 6.99 -6.29 -6.75
CA ILE A 70 7.45 -7.53 -6.09
C ILE A 70 8.58 -7.28 -5.09
N GLU A 71 9.53 -6.42 -5.45
CA GLU A 71 10.64 -6.03 -4.58
C GLU A 71 10.17 -5.12 -3.42
N GLY A 72 8.87 -4.80 -3.37
CA GLY A 72 8.27 -4.06 -2.28
C GLY A 72 8.66 -2.59 -2.26
N LYS A 73 9.09 -2.01 -3.40
CA LYS A 73 9.14 -0.55 -3.53
C LYS A 73 7.70 -0.07 -3.58
N PRO A 74 7.18 0.57 -2.51
CA PRO A 74 5.84 1.10 -2.58
C PRO A 74 5.83 2.14 -3.68
N SER A 75 4.90 2.02 -4.63
CA SER A 75 4.55 3.14 -5.50
C SER A 75 4.21 4.34 -4.59
N LEU A 76 4.62 5.56 -4.97
CA LEU A 76 4.42 6.77 -4.15
C LEU A 76 2.97 7.00 -3.66
N GLU A 77 1.99 6.33 -4.27
CA GLU A 77 0.59 6.36 -3.83
C GLU A 77 0.28 5.45 -2.62
N GLN A 78 1.09 4.41 -2.37
CA GLN A 78 0.98 3.53 -1.19
C GLN A 78 1.79 4.02 0.02
N THR A 79 2.56 5.10 -0.13
CA THR A 79 3.27 5.75 0.99
C THR A 79 2.38 6.69 1.81
N ASN A 80 1.10 6.85 1.47
CA ASN A 80 0.17 7.54 2.35
C ASN A 80 -0.17 6.61 3.53
N PRO A 81 0.27 6.91 4.76
CA PRO A 81 -0.10 6.10 5.90
C PRO A 81 -1.62 6.14 6.04
N GLU A 82 -2.27 4.98 6.02
CA GLU A 82 -3.70 4.88 6.30
C GLU A 82 -3.92 5.34 7.75
N TRP A 83 -4.60 6.46 7.93
CA TRP A 83 -4.94 6.99 9.24
C TRP A 83 -6.43 7.30 9.35
N LYS A 84 -6.98 7.18 10.55
CA LYS A 84 -8.36 7.57 10.85
C LYS A 84 -8.51 8.07 12.28
N ILE A 85 -9.52 8.89 12.50
CA ILE A 85 -9.93 9.35 13.83
C ILE A 85 -11.22 8.62 14.19
N ASN A 86 -11.18 7.87 15.28
CA ASN A 86 -12.37 7.31 15.91
C ASN A 86 -12.72 8.15 17.15
N VAL A 87 -13.96 8.02 17.62
CA VAL A 87 -14.38 8.57 18.90
C VAL A 87 -14.70 7.42 19.84
N ILE A 88 -14.11 7.44 21.04
CA ILE A 88 -14.34 6.45 22.08
C ILE A 88 -15.09 7.10 23.22
N VAL A 89 -16.10 6.39 23.74
CA VAL A 89 -16.80 6.77 24.96
C VAL A 89 -15.95 6.31 26.15
N SER A 90 -15.45 7.25 26.96
CA SER A 90 -14.95 6.90 28.29
C SER A 90 -16.13 6.68 29.22
N SER A 91 -16.12 5.56 29.94
CA SER A 91 -17.07 5.29 31.01
C SER A 91 -16.47 5.73 32.34
N ASP A 92 -16.45 7.03 32.59
CA ASP A 92 -16.23 7.51 33.94
C ASP A 92 -17.58 7.37 34.67
N CYS A 93 -17.58 6.86 35.90
CA CYS A 93 -18.79 6.41 36.64
C CYS A 93 -19.87 7.49 36.88
N ILE A 94 -19.68 8.71 36.36
CA ILE A 94 -20.52 9.88 36.59
C ILE A 94 -20.96 10.54 35.26
N TYR A 95 -20.11 10.58 34.24
CA TYR A 95 -20.42 11.18 32.93
C TYR A 95 -19.81 10.35 31.80
N LYS A 96 -20.56 10.20 30.70
CA LYS A 96 -20.03 9.64 29.45
C LYS A 96 -19.31 10.75 28.69
N SER A 97 -18.00 10.60 28.52
CA SER A 97 -17.15 11.56 27.83
C SER A 97 -16.71 10.99 26.48
N LEU A 98 -16.65 11.83 25.44
CA LEU A 98 -16.18 11.43 24.11
C LEU A 98 -14.71 11.83 23.94
N HIS A 99 -13.85 10.86 23.64
CA HIS A 99 -12.42 11.07 23.44
C HIS A 99 -12.01 10.69 22.03
N PRO A 100 -11.30 11.57 21.30
CA PRO A 100 -10.76 11.22 19.99
C PRO A 100 -9.63 10.22 20.15
N LYS A 101 -9.62 9.18 19.31
CA LYS A 101 -8.54 8.20 19.21
C LYS A 101 -8.06 8.12 17.77
N ILE A 102 -6.80 8.45 17.56
CA ILE A 102 -6.14 8.39 16.26
C ILE A 102 -5.56 6.99 16.06
N GLN A 103 -5.84 6.41 14.90
CA GLN A 103 -5.28 5.15 14.46
C GLN A 103 -4.42 5.40 13.23
N LEU A 104 -3.17 4.94 13.28
CA LEU A 104 -2.18 5.09 12.21
C LEU A 104 -1.62 3.72 11.85
N LYS A 105 -1.72 3.32 10.58
CA LYS A 105 -1.20 2.05 10.10
C LYS A 105 0.18 2.26 9.44
N ILE A 106 1.19 1.59 9.97
CA ILE A 106 2.57 1.63 9.46
C ILE A 106 3.03 0.19 9.24
N ASN A 107 3.33 -0.19 7.99
CA ASN A 107 3.88 -1.50 7.63
C ASN A 107 3.15 -2.67 8.31
N ASN A 108 1.81 -2.69 8.19
CA ASN A 108 0.88 -3.64 8.82
C ASN A 108 0.73 -3.55 10.35
N ASN A 109 1.44 -2.67 11.04
CA ASN A 109 1.23 -2.40 12.46
C ASN A 109 0.21 -1.28 12.63
N LEU A 110 -0.81 -1.51 13.47
CA LEU A 110 -1.76 -0.50 13.86
C LEU A 110 -1.28 0.17 15.15
N VAL A 111 -0.95 1.45 15.07
CA VAL A 111 -0.61 2.27 16.23
C VAL A 111 -1.83 3.08 16.62
N GLU A 112 -2.21 3.01 17.89
CA GLU A 112 -3.28 3.82 18.45
C GLU A 112 -2.72 4.90 19.38
N MET A 113 -3.22 6.12 19.26
CA MET A 113 -2.78 7.24 20.08
C MET A 113 -3.94 8.19 20.37
N ASP A 114 -3.86 8.89 21.51
CA ASP A 114 -4.72 10.02 21.81
C ASP A 114 -4.17 11.31 21.15
N SER A 115 -4.90 12.41 21.34
CA SER A 115 -4.52 13.71 20.80
C SER A 115 -3.24 14.28 21.42
N GLU A 116 -2.97 13.99 22.69
CA GLU A 116 -1.80 14.49 23.40
C GLU A 116 -0.51 13.88 22.83
N ARG A 117 -0.51 12.55 22.72
CA ARG A 117 0.60 11.77 22.17
C ARG A 117 0.84 12.05 20.69
N LEU A 118 -0.21 12.32 19.91
CA LEU A 118 -0.06 12.77 18.52
C LEU A 118 0.63 14.14 18.45
N SER A 119 0.30 15.06 19.37
CA SER A 119 0.91 16.39 19.41
C SER A 119 2.41 16.33 19.74
N GLU A 120 2.79 15.48 20.69
CA GLU A 120 4.20 15.21 21.01
C GLU A 120 4.96 14.65 19.81
N LEU A 121 4.42 13.63 19.15
CA LEU A 121 5.02 13.03 17.96
C LEU A 121 5.24 14.08 16.86
N ARG A 122 4.25 14.95 16.62
CA ARG A 122 4.36 16.03 15.63
C ARG A 122 5.49 17.01 15.98
N TYR A 123 5.61 17.37 17.25
CA TYR A 123 6.68 18.27 17.72
C TYR A 123 8.06 17.64 17.52
N ASP A 124 8.24 16.37 17.90
CA ASP A 124 9.52 15.68 17.77
C ASP A 124 9.92 15.48 16.31
N VAL A 125 8.97 15.12 15.44
CA VAL A 125 9.21 15.00 14.00
C VAL A 125 9.63 16.35 13.41
N ALA A 126 8.95 17.44 13.75
CA ALA A 126 9.32 18.77 13.27
C ALA A 126 10.73 19.17 13.72
N LYS A 127 11.10 18.86 14.97
CA LYS A 127 12.44 19.11 15.52
C LYS A 127 13.52 18.30 14.79
N ILE A 128 13.26 17.04 14.47
CA ILE A 128 14.17 16.19 13.70
C ILE A 128 14.33 16.74 12.28
N LEU A 129 13.23 17.04 11.60
CA LEU A 129 13.26 17.61 10.24
C LEU A 129 14.03 18.92 10.19
N HIS A 130 13.82 19.80 11.18
CA HIS A 130 14.56 21.04 11.30
C HIS A 130 16.07 20.80 11.43
N ARG A 131 16.50 19.85 12.29
CA ARG A 131 17.91 19.46 12.39
C ARG A 131 18.46 18.93 11.08
N MET A 132 17.72 18.04 10.42
CA MET A 132 18.13 17.46 9.14
C MET A 132 18.35 18.54 8.06
N GLN A 133 17.53 19.58 8.02
CA GLN A 133 17.71 20.72 7.11
C GLN A 133 18.94 21.58 7.42
N HIS A 134 19.42 21.59 8.66
CA HIS A 134 20.57 22.42 9.08
C HIS A 134 21.90 21.67 9.02
N TYR A 135 21.88 20.33 9.02
CA TYR A 135 23.08 19.48 8.99
C TYR A 135 23.30 18.75 7.65
N MET A 136 22.41 18.93 6.67
CA MET A 136 22.61 18.54 5.26
C MET A 136 22.92 19.77 4.41
#